data_AF-A0A2K9AIC1-F1
#
_entry.id   AF-A0A2K9AIC1-F1
#
_cell.length_a   1.000
_cell.length_b   1.000
_cell.length_c   1.000
_cell.angle_alpha   90.00
_cell.angle_beta   90.00
_cell.angle_gamma   90.00
#
_symmetry.space_group_name_H-M   'P 1'
#
loop_
_entity.id
_entity.type
_entity.pdbx_description
1 polymer ?
#
loop_
_entity_poly.entity_id
_entity_poly.type
_entity_poly.pdbx_seq_one_letter_code
_entity_poly.pdbx_strand_id
1 'polypeptide(L)'
;MLIKYTVLIFCLCLPIQAFANNVSELKSAEAQILAENLKREINQTLAEIRRLEQLEEAEGFTVSLSQPSFSFINLGAVLDPVSKVVLSVSPHSNAEALGLKVGDKISVLQIDEERITDFSEGIQLKAGNKILAEVIRTGNDQSISLHTTAKSKIIPAWTLEVSSTKVNSASVQMTGCGYVSVFFTPPGTQYQYPAKVFEVDGETGFHLRETIKLPAGQHTLKVHEYIPEHMLPRRKAGIEKAKTLEVMIEPDKTYHIAAQFEPEKRLNLVDEAYWEPVVWKVSESKCRP
;
A
#
# COMPACT_ATOMS: atom_id res chain seq x y z
N MET A 1 54.44 -59.33 6.06
CA MET A 1 54.10 -58.15 5.22
C MET A 1 52.75 -57.64 5.65
N LEU A 2 52.71 -56.54 6.40
CA LEU A 2 51.47 -55.91 6.87
C LEU A 2 50.81 -55.11 5.75
N ILE A 3 49.52 -55.35 5.56
CA ILE A 3 48.62 -54.69 4.60
C ILE A 3 48.34 -53.26 5.09
N LYS A 4 48.72 -52.25 4.28
CA LYS A 4 48.36 -50.84 4.50
C LYS A 4 46.93 -50.61 4.01
N TYR A 5 46.05 -50.17 4.92
CA TYR A 5 44.72 -49.66 4.59
C TYR A 5 44.82 -48.20 4.14
N THR A 6 44.47 -47.94 2.88
CA THR A 6 44.28 -46.59 2.35
C THR A 6 42.80 -46.23 2.53
N VAL A 7 42.51 -45.28 3.42
CA VAL A 7 41.16 -44.72 3.61
C VAL A 7 40.95 -43.64 2.55
N LEU A 8 40.02 -43.88 1.63
CA LEU A 8 39.58 -42.91 0.62
C LEU A 8 38.42 -42.09 1.21
N ILE A 9 38.69 -40.82 1.54
CA ILE A 9 37.66 -39.89 2.04
C ILE A 9 36.88 -39.36 0.83
N PHE A 10 35.65 -39.83 0.66
CA PHE A 10 34.72 -39.34 -0.35
C PHE A 10 33.97 -38.13 0.22
N CYS A 11 34.41 -36.92 -0.16
CA CYS A 11 33.75 -35.67 0.23
C CYS A 11 32.49 -35.48 -0.62
N LEU A 12 31.34 -35.86 -0.06
CA LEU A 12 30.02 -35.70 -0.67
C LEU A 12 29.61 -34.22 -0.57
N CYS A 13 29.89 -33.44 -1.62
CA CYS A 13 29.31 -32.11 -1.79
C CYS A 13 27.80 -32.25 -2.03
N LEU A 14 27.00 -31.97 -0.99
CA LEU A 14 25.57 -31.81 -1.14
C LEU A 14 25.29 -30.55 -1.98
N PRO A 15 24.37 -30.59 -2.96
CA PRO A 15 23.97 -29.41 -3.69
C PRO A 15 23.25 -28.46 -2.73
N ILE A 16 23.80 -27.25 -2.57
CA ILE A 16 23.13 -26.13 -1.94
C ILE A 16 21.86 -25.87 -2.77
N GLN A 17 20.71 -26.20 -2.22
CA GLN A 17 19.42 -25.81 -2.79
C GLN A 17 19.35 -24.30 -2.70
N ALA A 18 19.59 -23.64 -3.84
CA ALA A 18 19.23 -22.25 -4.01
C ALA A 18 17.69 -22.17 -3.90
N PHE A 19 17.21 -21.64 -2.79
CA PHE A 19 15.82 -21.22 -2.69
C PHE A 19 15.61 -20.12 -3.72
N ALA A 20 14.94 -20.46 -4.83
CA ALA A 20 14.44 -19.48 -5.76
C ALA A 20 13.42 -18.62 -5.01
N ASN A 21 13.82 -17.40 -4.68
CA ASN A 21 12.89 -16.36 -4.25
C ASN A 21 11.91 -16.15 -5.41
N ASN A 22 10.70 -16.66 -5.28
CA ASN A 22 9.61 -16.42 -6.22
C ASN A 22 9.16 -14.96 -6.09
N VAL A 23 9.94 -14.03 -6.63
CA VAL A 23 9.45 -12.69 -6.98
C VAL A 23 8.52 -12.94 -8.16
N SER A 24 7.22 -12.76 -7.98
CA SER A 24 6.26 -13.00 -9.06
C SER A 24 6.58 -12.04 -10.22
N GLU A 25 7.08 -12.60 -11.32
CA GLU A 25 7.40 -11.85 -12.52
C GLU A 25 6.11 -11.33 -13.18
N LEU A 26 6.15 -10.12 -13.73
CA LEU A 26 5.01 -9.53 -14.44
C LEU A 26 4.63 -10.43 -15.62
N LYS A 27 3.35 -10.82 -15.73
CA LYS A 27 2.88 -11.80 -16.72
C LYS A 27 2.66 -11.23 -18.13
N SER A 28 2.35 -9.94 -18.26
CA SER A 28 2.06 -9.30 -19.54
C SER A 28 3.33 -8.65 -20.10
N ALA A 29 3.56 -8.83 -21.41
CA ALA A 29 4.67 -8.20 -22.11
C ALA A 29 4.56 -6.66 -22.09
N GLU A 30 3.34 -6.13 -22.24
CA GLU A 30 3.07 -4.70 -22.12
C GLU A 30 3.39 -4.18 -20.72
N ALA A 31 3.03 -4.94 -19.68
CA ALA A 31 3.36 -4.58 -18.29
C ALA A 31 4.88 -4.60 -18.02
N GLN A 32 5.61 -5.57 -18.59
CA GLN A 32 7.08 -5.62 -18.51
C GLN A 32 7.71 -4.39 -19.18
N ILE A 33 7.23 -3.99 -20.37
CA ILE A 33 7.68 -2.77 -21.06
C ILE A 33 7.41 -1.52 -20.21
N LEU A 34 6.23 -1.43 -19.58
CA LEU A 34 5.89 -0.33 -18.69
C LEU A 34 6.81 -0.27 -17.46
N ALA A 35 7.17 -1.42 -16.87
CA ALA A 35 8.09 -1.48 -15.74
C ALA A 35 9.50 -1.01 -16.11
N GLU A 36 10.03 -1.41 -17.27
CA GLU A 36 11.31 -0.90 -17.76
C GLU A 36 11.27 0.60 -18.09
N ASN A 37 10.14 1.09 -18.63
CA ASN A 37 9.94 2.52 -18.85
C ASN A 37 9.94 3.29 -17.52
N LEU A 38 9.23 2.80 -16.52
CA LEU A 38 9.19 3.40 -15.18
C LEU A 38 10.59 3.45 -14.55
N LYS A 39 11.35 2.35 -14.63
CA LYS A 39 12.74 2.30 -14.16
C LYS A 39 13.62 3.35 -14.84
N ARG A 40 13.48 3.52 -16.17
CA ARG A 40 14.21 4.54 -16.92
C ARG A 40 13.84 5.95 -16.46
N GLU A 41 12.56 6.22 -16.27
CA GLU A 41 12.06 7.52 -15.79
C GLU A 41 12.58 7.82 -14.38
N ILE A 42 12.47 6.86 -13.45
CA ILE A 42 13.05 6.96 -12.10
C ILE A 42 14.54 7.31 -12.17
N ASN A 43 15.32 6.59 -12.99
CA ASN A 43 16.75 6.85 -13.13
C ASN A 43 17.05 8.27 -13.65
N GLN A 44 16.27 8.76 -14.61
CA GLN A 44 16.44 10.12 -15.15
C GLN A 44 16.12 11.17 -14.09
N THR A 45 15.02 11.01 -13.36
CA THR A 45 14.63 11.92 -12.28
C THR A 45 15.64 11.91 -11.14
N LEU A 46 16.18 10.75 -10.76
CA LEU A 46 17.19 10.64 -9.71
C LEU A 46 18.54 11.24 -10.13
N ALA A 47 18.90 11.15 -11.41
CA ALA A 47 20.09 11.83 -11.94
C ALA A 47 19.95 13.36 -11.84
N GLU A 48 18.76 13.88 -12.11
CA GLU A 48 18.47 15.31 -11.97
C GLU A 48 18.43 15.74 -10.50
N ILE A 49 17.82 14.95 -9.61
CA ILE A 49 17.88 15.18 -8.15
C ILE A 49 19.34 15.24 -7.70
N ARG A 50 20.18 14.28 -8.09
CA ARG A 50 21.61 14.31 -7.77
C ARG A 50 22.30 15.59 -8.22
N ARG A 51 22.01 16.05 -9.44
CA ARG A 51 22.56 17.28 -10.00
C ARG A 51 22.16 18.50 -9.15
N LEU A 52 20.91 18.56 -8.69
CA LEU A 52 20.41 19.63 -7.84
C LEU A 52 21.04 19.58 -6.44
N GLU A 53 21.11 18.42 -5.81
CA GLU A 53 21.74 18.23 -4.49
C GLU A 53 23.24 18.59 -4.50
N GLN A 54 23.94 18.34 -5.61
CA GLN A 54 25.33 18.77 -5.80
C GLN A 54 25.51 20.30 -5.82
N LEU A 55 24.51 21.06 -6.29
CA LEU A 55 24.56 22.52 -6.25
C LEU A 55 24.44 23.06 -4.82
N GLU A 56 23.82 22.29 -3.93
CA GLU A 56 23.67 22.59 -2.51
C GLU A 56 24.83 21.99 -1.67
N GLU A 57 25.92 21.57 -2.32
CA GLU A 57 27.11 20.98 -1.68
C GLU A 57 26.82 19.71 -0.85
N ALA A 58 25.73 18.99 -1.14
CA ALA A 58 25.41 17.73 -0.45
C ALA A 58 26.29 16.57 -0.94
N GLU A 59 27.01 15.90 -0.02
CA GLU A 59 27.85 14.73 -0.34
C GLU A 59 27.04 13.48 -0.73
N GLY A 60 25.76 13.43 -0.36
CA GLY A 60 24.83 12.37 -0.72
C GLY A 60 23.40 12.72 -0.34
N PHE A 61 22.45 11.96 -0.90
CA PHE A 61 21.03 12.16 -0.69
C PHE A 61 20.32 10.82 -0.49
N THR A 62 19.20 10.89 0.24
CA THR A 62 18.27 9.77 0.42
C THR A 62 16.88 10.22 -0.03
N VAL A 63 16.22 9.40 -0.83
CA VAL A 63 14.82 9.60 -1.25
C VAL A 63 14.00 8.44 -0.73
N SER A 64 12.95 8.74 0.03
CA SER A 64 11.94 7.76 0.46
C SER A 64 10.58 8.28 0.05
N LEU A 65 10.01 7.68 -0.99
CA LEU A 65 8.67 7.98 -1.49
C LEU A 65 7.78 6.77 -1.29
N SER A 66 6.54 6.98 -0.87
CA SER A 66 5.56 5.90 -0.81
C SER A 66 4.18 6.42 -1.15
N GLN A 67 3.34 5.53 -1.63
CA GLN A 67 1.93 5.78 -1.85
C GLN A 67 1.12 4.56 -1.39
N PRO A 68 0.05 4.76 -0.61
CA PRO A 68 -0.85 3.67 -0.27
C PRO A 68 -1.65 3.23 -1.50
N SER A 69 -2.14 1.99 -1.46
CA SER A 69 -3.10 1.54 -2.47
C SER A 69 -4.39 2.31 -2.33
N PHE A 70 -4.95 2.78 -3.44
CA PHE A 70 -6.27 3.37 -3.43
C PHE A 70 -7.07 2.95 -4.65
N SER A 71 -8.37 2.75 -4.44
CA SER A 71 -9.32 2.48 -5.51
C SER A 71 -10.18 3.70 -5.77
N PHE A 72 -10.38 4.04 -7.03
CA PHE A 72 -11.28 5.11 -7.42
C PHE A 72 -12.16 4.67 -8.59
N ILE A 73 -13.30 5.33 -8.73
CA ILE A 73 -14.30 5.00 -9.72
C ILE A 73 -14.75 6.30 -10.36
N ASN A 74 -14.64 6.37 -11.67
CA ASN A 74 -15.13 7.50 -12.45
C ASN A 74 -15.66 7.00 -13.79
N LEU A 75 -16.44 7.83 -14.46
CA LEU A 75 -16.93 7.51 -15.79
C LEU A 75 -15.75 7.51 -16.78
N GLY A 76 -14.83 8.48 -16.66
CA GLY A 76 -13.68 8.64 -17.55
C GLY A 76 -14.06 9.23 -18.91
N ALA A 77 -15.02 10.14 -18.91
CA ALA A 77 -15.35 11.01 -20.04
C ALA A 77 -15.37 12.47 -19.58
N VAL A 78 -15.00 13.38 -20.48
CA VAL A 78 -15.22 14.82 -20.30
C VAL A 78 -16.45 15.20 -21.09
N LEU A 79 -17.38 15.88 -20.44
CA LEU A 79 -18.65 16.31 -21.02
C LEU A 79 -18.72 17.84 -21.00
N ASP A 80 -19.32 18.41 -22.04
CA ASP A 80 -19.83 19.78 -21.96
C ASP A 80 -21.08 19.77 -21.07
N PRO A 81 -21.10 20.51 -19.94
CA PRO A 81 -22.20 20.43 -18.97
C PRO A 81 -23.52 21.00 -19.51
N VAL A 82 -23.47 21.91 -20.49
CA VAL A 82 -24.65 22.57 -21.07
C VAL A 82 -25.18 21.77 -22.25
N SER A 83 -24.32 21.47 -23.22
CA SER A 83 -24.72 20.78 -24.44
C SER A 83 -24.82 19.26 -24.28
N LYS A 84 -24.24 18.71 -23.19
CA LYS A 84 -24.17 17.27 -22.88
C LYS A 84 -23.41 16.46 -23.93
N VAL A 85 -22.53 17.12 -24.67
CA VAL A 85 -21.69 16.50 -25.69
C VAL A 85 -20.44 15.91 -25.04
N VAL A 86 -20.07 14.70 -25.44
CA VAL A 86 -18.83 14.03 -25.04
C VAL A 86 -17.65 14.68 -25.77
N LEU A 87 -16.78 15.35 -25.01
CA LEU A 87 -15.58 16.02 -25.52
C LEU A 87 -14.37 15.07 -25.56
N SER A 88 -14.28 14.14 -24.61
CA SER A 88 -13.23 13.12 -24.59
C SER A 88 -13.71 11.86 -23.88
N VAL A 89 -13.09 10.72 -24.24
CA VAL A 89 -13.27 9.43 -23.58
C VAL A 89 -11.87 8.89 -23.29
N SER A 90 -11.59 8.60 -22.03
CA SER A 90 -10.32 8.02 -21.62
C SER A 90 -10.26 6.53 -22.00
N PRO A 91 -9.13 6.03 -22.51
CA PRO A 91 -8.94 4.60 -22.73
C PRO A 91 -9.11 3.79 -21.45
N HIS A 92 -9.64 2.57 -21.58
CA HIS A 92 -9.88 1.63 -20.49
C HIS A 92 -10.73 2.23 -19.35
N SER A 93 -11.65 3.14 -19.68
CA SER A 93 -12.57 3.77 -18.73
C SER A 93 -13.95 3.10 -18.74
N ASN A 94 -14.79 3.49 -17.78
CA ASN A 94 -16.19 3.08 -17.79
C ASN A 94 -16.97 3.68 -18.97
N ALA A 95 -16.59 4.87 -19.46
CA ALA A 95 -17.16 5.51 -20.64
C ALA A 95 -16.82 4.75 -21.92
N GLU A 96 -15.57 4.30 -22.07
CA GLU A 96 -15.17 3.45 -23.19
C GLU A 96 -15.89 2.10 -23.11
N ALA A 97 -15.95 1.49 -21.93
CA ALA A 97 -16.66 0.24 -21.70
C ALA A 97 -18.18 0.35 -21.92
N LEU A 98 -18.75 1.55 -21.76
CA LEU A 98 -20.13 1.88 -22.12
C LEU A 98 -20.31 2.03 -23.64
N GLY A 99 -19.23 2.28 -24.38
CA GLY A 99 -19.27 2.51 -25.83
C GLY A 99 -19.52 3.97 -26.22
N LEU A 100 -19.33 4.91 -25.28
CA LEU A 100 -19.34 6.34 -25.58
C LEU A 100 -18.21 6.70 -26.54
N LYS A 101 -18.49 7.62 -27.46
CA LYS A 101 -17.52 8.17 -28.40
C LYS A 101 -17.51 9.69 -28.32
N VAL A 102 -16.39 10.29 -28.71
CA VAL A 102 -16.27 11.74 -28.86
C VAL A 102 -17.32 12.24 -29.85
N GLY A 103 -18.04 13.29 -29.49
CA GLY A 103 -19.14 13.88 -30.27
C GLY A 103 -20.52 13.29 -29.97
N ASP A 104 -20.62 12.20 -29.18
CA ASP A 104 -21.92 11.71 -28.73
C ASP A 104 -22.60 12.77 -27.86
N LYS A 105 -23.89 13.03 -28.11
CA LYS A 105 -24.72 13.87 -27.24
C LYS A 105 -25.54 12.99 -26.31
N ILE A 106 -25.31 13.13 -25.00
CA ILE A 106 -26.01 12.36 -23.98
C ILE A 106 -27.39 12.98 -23.74
N SER A 107 -28.43 12.28 -24.14
CA SER A 107 -29.82 12.67 -23.91
C SER A 107 -30.34 12.14 -22.58
N VAL A 108 -29.89 10.94 -22.19
CA VAL A 108 -30.21 10.27 -20.93
C VAL A 108 -28.93 9.72 -20.35
N LEU A 109 -28.71 9.94 -19.06
CA LEU A 109 -27.79 9.15 -18.26
C LEU A 109 -28.54 8.66 -17.02
N GLN A 110 -28.42 7.37 -16.74
CA GLN A 110 -29.01 6.72 -15.59
C GLN A 110 -27.97 5.83 -14.92
N ILE A 111 -27.93 5.90 -13.60
CA ILE A 111 -27.08 5.07 -12.75
C ILE A 111 -28.01 4.26 -11.86
N ASP A 112 -27.97 2.95 -12.04
CA ASP A 112 -28.96 2.01 -11.52
C ASP A 112 -30.39 2.43 -11.90
N GLU A 113 -31.17 2.97 -10.97
CA GLU A 113 -32.55 3.44 -11.19
C GLU A 113 -32.66 4.97 -11.16
N GLU A 114 -31.56 5.69 -10.92
CA GLU A 114 -31.54 7.13 -10.76
C GLU A 114 -31.09 7.84 -12.05
N ARG A 115 -31.91 8.77 -12.54
CA ARG A 115 -31.62 9.56 -13.73
C ARG A 115 -30.80 10.80 -13.37
N ILE A 116 -29.63 10.94 -13.99
CA ILE A 116 -28.73 12.07 -13.80
C ILE A 116 -29.13 13.20 -14.75
N THR A 117 -29.62 14.30 -14.20
CA THR A 117 -30.05 15.47 -14.99
C THR A 117 -29.02 16.58 -15.05
N ASP A 118 -28.24 16.73 -13.97
CA ASP A 118 -27.18 17.71 -13.82
C ASP A 118 -25.81 17.02 -13.80
N PHE A 119 -24.87 17.58 -14.56
CA PHE A 119 -23.50 17.10 -14.69
C PHE A 119 -22.48 18.05 -14.02
N SER A 120 -22.94 19.18 -13.47
CA SER A 120 -22.10 20.25 -12.94
C SER A 120 -21.22 19.80 -11.76
N GLU A 121 -21.74 18.95 -10.88
CA GLU A 121 -21.03 18.40 -9.72
C GLU A 121 -20.26 17.10 -10.06
N GLY A 122 -20.24 16.73 -11.33
CA GLY A 122 -19.71 15.45 -11.79
C GLY A 122 -20.63 14.27 -11.49
N ILE A 123 -20.25 13.11 -12.00
CA ILE A 123 -21.06 11.88 -11.91
C ILE A 123 -20.48 10.99 -10.81
N GLN A 124 -21.26 10.76 -9.76
CA GLN A 124 -20.87 9.90 -8.64
C GLN A 124 -21.11 8.43 -8.99
N LEU A 125 -20.09 7.59 -8.83
CA LEU A 125 -20.15 6.15 -9.16
C LEU A 125 -19.57 5.29 -8.05
N LYS A 126 -20.19 4.13 -7.86
CA LYS A 126 -19.75 3.03 -7.00
C LYS A 126 -19.49 1.79 -7.84
N ALA A 127 -18.70 0.87 -7.30
CA ALA A 127 -18.38 -0.37 -7.99
C ALA A 127 -19.67 -1.19 -8.16
N GLY A 128 -19.89 -1.70 -9.36
CA GLY A 128 -21.07 -2.49 -9.67
C GLY A 128 -22.32 -1.69 -10.08
N ASN A 129 -22.30 -0.34 -10.03
CA ASN A 129 -23.44 0.42 -10.55
C ASN A 129 -23.67 0.09 -12.03
N LYS A 130 -24.93 -0.07 -12.43
CA LYS A 130 -25.35 -0.24 -13.81
C LYS A 130 -25.48 1.15 -14.43
N ILE A 131 -24.69 1.42 -15.47
CA ILE A 131 -24.75 2.70 -16.17
C ILE A 131 -25.52 2.47 -17.46
N LEU A 132 -26.58 3.25 -17.66
CA LEU A 132 -27.34 3.32 -18.90
C LEU A 132 -27.22 4.73 -19.47
N ALA A 133 -26.86 4.84 -20.75
CA ALA A 133 -26.87 6.11 -21.45
C ALA A 133 -27.64 5.98 -22.77
N GLU A 134 -28.45 6.99 -23.09
CA GLU A 134 -29.03 7.14 -24.42
C GLU A 134 -28.35 8.31 -25.11
N VAL A 135 -27.71 8.03 -26.24
CA VAL A 135 -26.87 8.99 -26.95
C VAL A 135 -27.33 9.20 -28.38
N ILE A 136 -27.16 10.43 -28.87
CA ILE A 136 -27.31 10.75 -30.30
C ILE A 136 -25.91 10.91 -30.85
N ARG A 137 -25.58 10.13 -31.89
CA ARG A 137 -24.24 10.11 -32.49
C ARG A 137 -24.28 10.80 -33.84
N THR A 138 -23.31 11.66 -34.11
CA THR A 138 -23.19 12.37 -35.40
C THR A 138 -23.31 11.39 -36.57
N GLY A 139 -24.27 11.65 -37.47
CA GLY A 139 -24.60 10.78 -38.61
C GLY A 139 -25.75 9.80 -38.34
N ASN A 140 -26.32 9.77 -37.14
CA ASN A 140 -27.52 9.02 -36.80
C ASN A 140 -28.44 9.86 -35.89
N ASP A 141 -29.63 10.19 -36.40
CA ASP A 141 -30.64 10.98 -35.66
C ASP A 141 -31.43 10.14 -34.65
N GLN A 142 -31.28 8.81 -34.66
CA GLN A 142 -31.89 7.92 -33.67
C GLN A 142 -31.02 7.79 -32.43
N SER A 143 -31.67 7.75 -31.27
CA SER A 143 -30.98 7.53 -30.01
C SER A 143 -30.52 6.07 -29.88
N ILE A 144 -29.27 5.90 -29.44
CA ILE A 144 -28.63 4.62 -29.20
C ILE A 144 -28.59 4.39 -27.70
N SER A 145 -29.16 3.27 -27.24
CA SER A 145 -29.08 2.85 -25.84
C SER A 145 -27.81 2.06 -25.59
N LEU A 146 -27.05 2.48 -24.57
CA LEU A 146 -25.77 1.92 -24.17
C LEU A 146 -25.86 1.48 -22.71
N HIS A 147 -25.23 0.36 -22.38
CA HIS A 147 -25.25 -0.20 -21.02
C HIS A 147 -23.88 -0.73 -20.61
N THR A 148 -23.47 -0.49 -19.36
CA THR A 148 -22.30 -1.13 -18.77
C THR A 148 -22.43 -1.27 -17.26
N THR A 149 -21.44 -1.90 -16.64
CA THR A 149 -21.31 -1.98 -15.18
C THR A 149 -20.02 -1.29 -14.75
N ALA A 150 -20.13 -0.33 -13.83
CA ALA A 150 -19.02 0.48 -13.35
C ALA A 150 -17.96 -0.40 -12.67
N LYS A 151 -16.73 -0.32 -13.16
CA LYS A 151 -15.54 -0.98 -12.59
C LYS A 151 -14.65 0.05 -11.91
N SER A 152 -14.10 -0.34 -10.77
CA SER A 152 -13.09 0.45 -10.06
C SER A 152 -11.72 0.29 -10.69
N LYS A 153 -10.95 1.38 -10.71
CA LYS A 153 -9.51 1.33 -10.99
C LYS A 153 -8.76 1.30 -9.66
N ILE A 154 -7.75 0.45 -9.57
CA ILE A 154 -6.89 0.33 -8.40
C ILE A 154 -5.52 0.88 -8.77
N ILE A 155 -5.02 1.81 -7.97
CA ILE A 155 -3.62 2.17 -7.97
C ILE A 155 -2.98 1.40 -6.80
N PRO A 156 -1.98 0.53 -7.06
CA PRO A 156 -1.38 -0.29 -6.02
C PRO A 156 -0.55 0.57 -5.06
N ALA A 157 -0.31 0.02 -3.87
CA ALA A 157 0.67 0.59 -2.97
C ALA A 157 2.07 0.44 -3.58
N TRP A 158 2.93 1.44 -3.39
CA TRP A 158 4.32 1.38 -3.82
C TRP A 158 5.22 2.15 -2.87
N THR A 159 6.48 1.73 -2.80
CA THR A 159 7.55 2.39 -2.05
C THR A 159 8.79 2.46 -2.94
N LEU A 160 9.48 3.58 -2.92
CA LEU A 160 10.75 3.81 -3.58
C LEU A 160 11.76 4.36 -2.57
N GLU A 161 12.80 3.58 -2.33
CA GLU A 161 13.95 3.96 -1.49
C GLU A 161 15.20 4.09 -2.36
N VAL A 162 15.86 5.23 -2.26
CA VAL A 162 17.08 5.52 -3.01
C VAL A 162 18.12 6.11 -2.07
N SER A 163 19.32 5.56 -2.11
CA SER A 163 20.50 6.13 -1.44
C SER A 163 21.60 6.33 -2.47
N SER A 164 22.20 7.52 -2.48
CA SER A 164 23.31 7.83 -3.40
C SER A 164 24.68 7.39 -2.87
N THR A 165 24.73 6.82 -1.66
CA THR A 165 25.96 6.30 -1.04
C THR A 165 26.25 4.89 -1.56
N LYS A 166 27.52 4.58 -1.85
CA LYS A 166 27.94 3.26 -2.37
C LYS A 166 27.50 2.15 -1.41
N VAL A 167 26.55 1.32 -1.85
CA VAL A 167 26.12 0.12 -1.13
C VAL A 167 27.19 -0.96 -1.29
N ASN A 168 28.16 -1.00 -0.38
CA ASN A 168 28.90 -2.24 -0.16
C ASN A 168 27.96 -3.22 0.54
N SER A 169 27.61 -4.29 -0.15
CA SER A 169 26.81 -5.40 0.36
C SER A 169 27.57 -6.13 1.47
N ALA A 170 27.52 -5.59 2.67
CA ALA A 170 27.70 -6.30 3.92
C ALA A 170 26.39 -6.11 4.69
N SER A 171 25.90 -7.18 5.33
CA SER A 171 24.73 -7.14 6.22
C SER A 171 24.64 -5.81 6.95
N VAL A 172 23.62 -5.00 6.65
CA VAL A 172 23.49 -3.64 7.18
C VAL A 172 23.26 -3.78 8.68
N GLN A 173 24.34 -3.74 9.45
CA GLN A 173 24.27 -3.29 10.83
C GLN A 173 23.91 -1.82 10.74
N MET A 174 22.62 -1.53 10.83
CA MET A 174 22.14 -0.18 11.04
C MET A 174 22.68 0.22 12.42
N THR A 175 23.72 1.04 12.43
CA THR A 175 24.31 1.53 13.68
C THR A 175 23.49 2.73 14.15
N GLY A 176 22.96 2.66 15.37
CA GLY A 176 22.10 3.70 15.91
C GLY A 176 20.97 3.12 16.76
N CYS A 177 20.00 3.96 17.09
CA CYS A 177 18.81 3.56 17.82
C CYS A 177 17.58 4.19 17.18
N GLY A 178 16.42 3.64 17.45
CA GLY A 178 15.15 4.32 17.24
C GLY A 178 14.25 4.11 18.44
N TYR A 179 13.04 4.62 18.31
CA TYR A 179 12.02 4.47 19.33
C TYR A 179 10.78 3.81 18.76
N VAL A 180 10.19 2.90 19.51
CA VAL A 180 8.82 2.44 19.32
C VAL A 180 7.98 3.16 20.35
N SER A 181 6.92 3.85 19.93
CA SER A 181 6.04 4.58 20.83
C SER A 181 4.58 4.14 20.69
N VAL A 182 3.94 3.98 21.84
CA VAL A 182 2.49 3.78 21.98
C VAL A 182 1.83 4.93 22.74
N PHE A 183 2.59 6.01 22.97
CA PHE A 183 2.16 7.17 23.76
C PHE A 183 1.05 7.97 23.07
N PHE A 184 1.18 8.21 21.76
CA PHE A 184 0.27 9.06 21.03
C PHE A 184 -1.06 8.35 20.76
N THR A 185 -2.16 9.08 20.96
CA THR A 185 -3.49 8.60 20.58
C THR A 185 -3.61 8.61 19.05
N PRO A 186 -3.80 7.45 18.41
CA PRO A 186 -3.98 7.39 16.96
C PRO A 186 -5.34 7.97 16.55
N PRO A 187 -5.49 8.36 15.27
CA PRO A 187 -6.74 8.94 14.77
C PRO A 187 -7.85 7.88 14.70
N GLY A 188 -8.75 7.90 15.68
CA GLY A 188 -9.91 6.99 15.73
C GLY A 188 -10.84 7.09 14.52
N THR A 189 -10.83 8.20 13.78
CA THR A 189 -11.56 8.38 12.51
C THR A 189 -11.07 7.45 11.40
N GLN A 190 -9.86 6.89 11.53
CA GLN A 190 -9.28 5.89 10.62
C GLN A 190 -9.38 4.47 11.20
N TYR A 191 -10.21 4.27 12.23
CA TYR A 191 -10.30 3.02 12.99
C TYR A 191 -8.98 2.57 13.60
N GLN A 192 -8.07 3.51 13.89
CA GLN A 192 -6.83 3.23 14.58
C GLN A 192 -7.02 3.53 16.07
N TYR A 193 -6.72 2.53 16.90
CA TYR A 193 -6.90 2.58 18.35
C TYR A 193 -5.56 2.42 19.08
N PRO A 194 -5.47 2.86 20.34
CA PRO A 194 -4.28 2.63 21.15
C PRO A 194 -3.90 1.14 21.18
N ALA A 195 -2.60 0.90 21.29
CA ALA A 195 -2.03 -0.42 21.42
C ALA A 195 -0.97 -0.41 22.51
N LYS A 196 -0.52 -1.59 22.95
CA LYS A 196 0.64 -1.73 23.83
C LYS A 196 1.58 -2.81 23.35
N VAL A 197 2.87 -2.57 23.50
CA VAL A 197 3.91 -3.56 23.24
C VAL A 197 4.20 -4.33 24.52
N PHE A 198 4.11 -5.65 24.47
CA PHE A 198 4.35 -6.54 25.62
C PHE A 198 5.71 -7.24 25.52
N GLU A 199 6.11 -7.59 24.30
CA GLU A 199 7.35 -8.30 23.99
C GLU A 199 8.08 -7.61 22.84
N VAL A 200 9.41 -7.58 22.90
CA VAL A 200 10.29 -7.17 21.80
C VAL A 200 11.38 -8.22 21.64
N ASP A 201 11.51 -8.80 20.45
CA ASP A 201 12.51 -9.83 20.11
C ASP A 201 12.56 -11.02 21.08
N GLY A 202 11.42 -11.41 21.65
CA GLY A 202 11.33 -12.48 22.65
C GLY A 202 11.48 -12.02 24.10
N GLU A 203 11.89 -10.78 24.36
CA GLU A 203 11.98 -10.21 25.71
C GLU A 203 10.65 -9.62 26.15
N THR A 204 10.20 -9.94 27.37
CA THR A 204 8.91 -9.44 27.92
C THR A 204 9.12 -8.27 28.89
N GLY A 205 8.03 -7.57 29.24
CA GLY A 205 8.07 -6.51 30.27
C GLY A 205 7.92 -5.08 29.73
N PHE A 206 7.51 -4.94 28.46
CA PHE A 206 7.36 -3.64 27.81
C PHE A 206 5.98 -2.98 28.01
N HIS A 207 5.02 -3.68 28.64
CA HIS A 207 3.61 -3.27 28.77
C HIS A 207 3.35 -1.99 29.59
N LEU A 208 4.35 -1.50 30.33
CA LEU A 208 4.30 -0.23 31.07
C LEU A 208 5.06 0.90 30.36
N ARG A 209 5.79 0.59 29.29
CA ARG A 209 6.61 1.56 28.56
C ARG A 209 5.79 2.16 27.43
N GLU A 210 5.62 3.47 27.49
CA GLU A 210 4.96 4.21 26.42
C GLU A 210 5.90 4.48 25.23
N THR A 211 7.22 4.46 25.49
CA THR A 211 8.27 4.61 24.50
C THR A 211 9.42 3.65 24.81
N ILE A 212 9.88 2.93 23.80
CA ILE A 212 10.88 1.86 23.90
C ILE A 212 12.02 2.20 22.95
N LYS A 213 13.23 2.40 23.50
CA LYS A 213 14.45 2.59 22.71
C LYS A 213 14.91 1.22 22.21
N LEU A 214 15.07 1.07 20.90
CA LEU A 214 15.58 -0.15 20.26
C LEU A 214 16.83 0.19 19.44
N PRO A 215 17.77 -0.75 19.28
CA PRO A 215 18.79 -0.63 18.25
C PRO A 215 18.16 -0.38 16.87
N ALA A 216 18.91 0.21 15.95
CA ALA A 216 18.47 0.25 14.58
C ALA A 216 18.60 -1.16 13.95
N GLY A 217 17.60 -1.55 13.16
CA GLY A 217 17.52 -2.89 12.56
C GLY A 217 16.12 -3.50 12.60
N GLN A 218 16.03 -4.77 12.23
CA GLN A 218 14.77 -5.52 12.21
C GLN A 218 14.40 -5.98 13.62
N HIS A 219 13.19 -5.66 14.03
CA HIS A 219 12.64 -6.05 15.32
C HIS A 219 11.28 -6.73 15.17
N THR A 220 10.96 -7.61 16.12
CA THR A 220 9.69 -8.31 16.22
C THR A 220 8.98 -7.88 17.49
N LEU A 221 7.80 -7.27 17.37
CA LEU A 221 7.01 -6.79 18.50
C LEU A 221 5.79 -7.69 18.72
N LYS A 222 5.47 -8.00 19.98
CA LYS A 222 4.14 -8.52 20.34
C LYS A 222 3.29 -7.38 20.88
N VAL A 223 2.23 -7.10 20.16
CA VAL A 223 1.35 -5.95 20.38
C VAL A 223 -0.02 -6.44 20.85
N HIS A 224 -0.61 -5.78 21.83
CA HIS A 224 -2.01 -5.93 22.23
C HIS A 224 -2.81 -4.69 21.84
N GLU A 225 -4.02 -4.89 21.36
CA GLU A 225 -4.98 -3.82 21.09
C GLU A 225 -5.67 -3.30 22.35
N TYR A 226 -6.08 -2.03 22.31
CA TYR A 226 -6.91 -1.37 23.31
C TYR A 226 -8.14 -0.76 22.63
N ILE A 227 -8.81 -1.54 21.79
CA ILE A 227 -10.06 -1.17 21.12
C ILE A 227 -11.20 -1.18 22.17
N PRO A 228 -12.01 -0.12 22.26
CA PRO A 228 -13.10 -0.04 23.22
C PRO A 228 -14.13 -1.17 23.09
N GLU A 229 -14.61 -1.68 24.23
CA GLU A 229 -15.57 -2.80 24.25
C GLU A 229 -16.87 -2.52 23.49
N HIS A 230 -17.33 -1.26 23.44
CA HIS A 230 -18.54 -0.91 22.68
C HIS A 230 -18.40 -1.16 21.17
N MET A 231 -17.17 -1.19 20.64
CA MET A 231 -16.88 -1.58 19.25
C MET A 231 -16.89 -3.10 19.05
N LEU A 232 -16.73 -3.86 20.15
CA LEU A 232 -16.59 -5.31 20.19
C LEU A 232 -17.59 -5.94 21.18
N PRO A 233 -18.91 -5.80 20.94
CA PRO A 233 -19.96 -6.10 21.94
C PRO A 233 -20.07 -7.58 22.35
N ARG A 234 -19.38 -8.49 21.65
CA ARG A 234 -19.34 -9.94 21.94
C ARG A 234 -18.00 -10.41 22.51
N ARG A 235 -17.01 -9.53 22.65
CA ARG A 235 -15.71 -9.87 23.22
C ARG A 235 -15.88 -10.08 24.73
N LYS A 236 -15.44 -11.24 25.24
CA LYS A 236 -15.29 -11.44 26.68
C LYS A 236 -13.93 -10.89 27.11
N ALA A 237 -13.86 -10.29 28.28
CA ALA A 237 -12.60 -9.80 28.85
C ALA A 237 -11.55 -10.93 28.94
N GLY A 238 -10.30 -10.64 28.55
CA GLY A 238 -9.19 -11.59 28.61
C GLY A 238 -9.05 -12.53 27.40
N ILE A 239 -9.78 -12.27 26.30
CA ILE A 239 -9.62 -13.00 25.03
C ILE A 239 -8.53 -12.38 24.15
N GLU A 240 -8.18 -11.11 24.36
CA GLU A 240 -7.23 -10.37 23.54
C GLU A 240 -5.84 -11.05 23.52
N LYS A 241 -5.48 -11.68 22.39
CA LYS A 241 -4.12 -12.22 22.20
C LYS A 241 -3.23 -11.16 21.58
N ALA A 242 -1.95 -11.23 21.91
CA ALA A 242 -0.96 -10.44 21.22
C ALA A 242 -0.86 -10.88 19.75
N LYS A 243 -0.64 -9.91 18.86
CA LYS A 243 -0.23 -10.15 17.48
C LYS A 243 1.19 -9.67 17.24
N THR A 244 1.86 -10.35 16.32
CA THR A 244 3.22 -10.01 15.91
C THR A 244 3.22 -8.87 14.90
N LEU A 245 4.10 -7.90 15.10
CA LEU A 245 4.43 -6.85 14.15
C LEU A 245 5.94 -6.87 13.90
N GLU A 246 6.32 -7.10 12.64
CA GLU A 246 7.70 -6.95 12.19
C GLU A 246 7.93 -5.48 11.79
N VAL A 247 8.97 -4.86 12.35
CA VAL A 247 9.28 -3.45 12.09
C VAL A 247 10.77 -3.26 11.88
N MET A 248 11.13 -2.53 10.83
CA MET A 248 12.49 -2.05 10.61
C MET A 248 12.66 -0.70 11.32
N ILE A 249 13.49 -0.66 12.34
CA ILE A 249 13.77 0.56 13.11
C ILE A 249 14.97 1.27 12.50
N GLU A 250 14.74 2.44 11.93
CA GLU A 250 15.81 3.31 11.46
C GLU A 250 16.38 4.19 12.60
N PRO A 251 17.67 4.59 12.50
CA PRO A 251 18.26 5.54 13.43
C PRO A 251 17.47 6.84 13.52
N ASP A 252 17.40 7.39 14.73
CA ASP A 252 16.81 8.72 14.99
C ASP A 252 15.35 8.87 14.54
N LYS A 253 14.58 7.77 14.50
CA LYS A 253 13.14 7.77 14.21
C LYS A 253 12.32 7.20 15.35
N THR A 254 11.06 7.62 15.42
CA THR A 254 10.03 7.06 16.31
C THR A 254 8.89 6.47 15.50
N TYR A 255 8.62 5.19 15.72
CA TYR A 255 7.55 4.42 15.10
C TYR A 255 6.37 4.35 16.06
N HIS A 256 5.25 4.98 15.68
CA HIS A 256 4.04 5.03 16.48
C HIS A 256 3.14 3.85 16.14
N ILE A 257 2.87 3.00 17.12
CA ILE A 257 2.13 1.75 16.94
C ILE A 257 0.67 1.94 17.33
N ALA A 258 -0.23 1.38 16.53
CA ALA A 258 -1.66 1.35 16.79
C ALA A 258 -2.24 -0.04 16.49
N ALA A 259 -3.45 -0.26 16.98
CA ALA A 259 -4.31 -1.35 16.55
C ALA A 259 -5.23 -0.83 15.45
N GLN A 260 -5.06 -1.32 14.23
CA GLN A 260 -5.99 -1.09 13.14
C GLN A 260 -7.20 -1.99 13.35
N PHE A 261 -8.38 -1.40 13.55
CA PHE A 261 -9.65 -2.12 13.68
C PHE A 261 -10.29 -2.31 12.30
N GLU A 262 -10.86 -3.50 12.09
CA GLU A 262 -11.56 -3.93 10.88
C GLU A 262 -13.07 -4.06 11.17
N PRO A 263 -13.89 -3.00 10.95
CA PRO A 263 -15.29 -2.98 11.35
C PRO A 263 -16.12 -4.12 10.72
N GLU A 264 -15.82 -4.48 9.48
CA GLU A 264 -16.47 -5.56 8.73
C GLU A 264 -16.25 -6.94 9.37
N LYS A 265 -15.14 -7.09 10.12
CA LYS A 265 -14.74 -8.33 10.78
C LYS A 265 -14.99 -8.31 12.29
N ARG A 266 -15.71 -7.31 12.82
CA ARG A 266 -15.95 -7.13 14.27
C ARG A 266 -16.60 -8.32 14.99
N LEU A 267 -17.25 -9.23 14.26
CA LEU A 267 -17.88 -10.44 14.82
C LEU A 267 -16.95 -11.67 14.77
N ASN A 268 -15.82 -11.57 14.06
CA ASN A 268 -14.84 -12.63 13.87
C ASN A 268 -13.82 -12.57 15.03
N LEU A 269 -14.26 -13.04 16.20
CA LEU A 269 -13.47 -12.98 17.44
C LEU A 269 -12.58 -14.22 17.64
N VAL A 270 -12.93 -15.36 17.03
CA VAL A 270 -12.23 -16.63 17.23
C VAL A 270 -10.87 -16.65 16.53
N ASP A 271 -10.82 -16.09 15.33
CA ASP A 271 -9.63 -15.90 14.49
C ASP A 271 -8.96 -14.54 14.70
N GLU A 272 -9.54 -13.70 15.58
CA GLU A 272 -9.10 -12.33 15.85
C GLU A 272 -8.97 -11.47 14.59
N ALA A 273 -9.71 -11.77 13.52
CA ALA A 273 -9.57 -11.06 12.26
C ALA A 273 -10.10 -9.61 12.31
N TYR A 274 -10.69 -9.20 13.44
CA TYR A 274 -11.20 -7.86 13.70
C TYR A 274 -10.12 -6.77 13.85
N TRP A 275 -8.84 -7.12 13.97
CA TRP A 275 -7.78 -6.13 14.11
C TRP A 275 -6.40 -6.61 13.67
N GLU A 276 -5.48 -5.68 13.42
CA GLU A 276 -4.06 -5.95 13.22
C GLU A 276 -3.16 -4.84 13.77
N PRO A 277 -1.91 -5.14 14.20
CA PRO A 277 -0.97 -4.12 14.64
C PRO A 277 -0.36 -3.41 13.44
N VAL A 278 -0.29 -2.08 13.49
CA VAL A 278 0.27 -1.26 12.41
C VAL A 278 1.16 -0.15 12.94
N VAL A 279 2.12 0.27 12.12
CA VAL A 279 2.80 1.56 12.29
C VAL A 279 1.93 2.61 11.61
N TRP A 280 1.24 3.45 12.39
CA TRP A 280 0.35 4.47 11.81
C TRP A 280 1.05 5.80 11.52
N LYS A 281 2.20 6.04 12.15
CA LYS A 281 3.00 7.24 11.96
C LYS A 281 4.48 6.95 12.23
N VAL A 282 5.34 7.61 11.47
CA VAL A 282 6.78 7.70 11.74
C VAL A 282 7.13 9.17 11.92
N SER A 283 7.96 9.49 12.91
CA SER A 283 8.43 10.85 13.16
C SER A 283 9.91 10.86 13.46
N GLU A 284 10.62 11.90 13.01
CA GLU A 284 12.01 12.15 13.36
C GLU A 284 12.16 12.38 14.87
N SER A 285 13.10 11.68 15.51
CA SER A 285 13.47 11.85 16.92
C SER A 285 14.89 11.33 17.18
N LYS A 286 15.82 12.26 17.43
CA LYS A 286 17.20 11.93 17.75
C LYS A 286 17.33 11.00 18.96
N CYS A 287 18.16 9.97 18.81
CA CYS A 287 18.65 9.13 19.88
C CYS A 287 19.29 9.99 20.96
N ARG A 288 18.75 9.89 22.17
CA ARG A 288 19.42 10.42 23.36
C ARG A 288 20.33 9.33 23.92
N PRO A 289 21.53 9.68 24.42
CA PRO A 289 22.43 8.75 25.09
C PRO A 289 21.70 7.94 26.16
#